data_AF-A0AAV8WIQ1-F1
#
_entry.id   AF-A0AAV8WIQ1-F1
#
_cell.length_a   1.000
_cell.length_b   1.000
_cell.length_c   1.000
_cell.angle_alpha   90.00
_cell.angle_beta   90.00
_cell.angle_gamma   90.00
#
_symmetry.space_group_name_H-M   'P 1'
#
loop_
_entity.id
_entity.type
_entity.pdbx_description
1 polymer ?
#
loop_
_entity_poly.entity_id
_entity_poly.type
_entity_poly.pdbx_seq_one_letter_code
_entity_poly.pdbx_strand_id
1 'polypeptide(L)' 'MKFIFQQEHIVRGIAVVSRDRIERIQAISEVLATSQYDIVCLQEVWTDHDYNLIRQKVAGVLPFSHYFYRYVC' A
#
# COMPACT_ATOMS: atom_id res chain seq x y z
N MET A 1 -14.33 -8.80 -0.05
CA MET A 1 -13.38 -8.86 1.09
C MET A 1 -12.55 -7.57 1.05
N LYS A 2 -12.33 -6.82 2.14
CA LYS A 2 -11.82 -5.43 2.06
C LYS A 2 -10.33 -5.37 2.43
N PHE A 3 -9.48 -4.82 1.56
CA PHE A 3 -8.19 -4.24 1.98
C PHE A 3 -8.43 -3.06 2.92
N ILE A 4 -7.60 -2.94 3.95
CA ILE A 4 -7.65 -1.79 4.87
C ILE A 4 -6.34 -1.03 4.78
N PHE A 5 -6.45 0.23 4.39
CA PHE A 5 -5.34 1.15 4.18
C PHE A 5 -5.50 2.33 5.12
N GLN A 6 -4.47 2.69 5.88
CA GLN A 6 -4.48 3.88 6.74
C GLN A 6 -3.35 4.82 6.34
N GLN A 7 -3.69 6.01 5.83
CA GLN A 7 -2.74 7.07 5.54
C GLN A 7 -2.83 8.20 6.57
N GLU A 8 -1.67 8.66 7.04
CA GLU A 8 -1.54 9.96 7.72
C GLU A 8 -1.03 10.99 6.69
N HIS A 9 -1.78 12.07 6.52
CA HIS A 9 -1.66 13.02 5.41
C HIS A 9 -0.40 13.91 5.41
N ILE A 10 0.61 13.63 6.23
CA ILE A 10 1.58 14.67 6.66
C ILE A 10 2.98 14.54 6.04
N VAL A 11 3.36 13.45 5.34
CA VAL A 11 4.79 13.22 5.07
C VAL A 11 5.17 12.93 3.62
N ARG A 12 4.87 13.88 2.73
CA ARG A 12 5.55 13.96 1.40
C ARG A 12 7.08 14.05 1.54
N GLY A 13 7.59 14.61 2.63
CA GLY A 13 9.04 14.71 2.90
C GLY A 13 9.72 13.37 3.15
N ILE A 14 9.10 12.45 3.90
CA ILE A 14 9.69 11.12 4.21
C ILE A 14 9.77 10.25 2.96
N ALA A 15 8.78 10.34 2.07
CA ALA A 15 8.81 9.59 0.82
C ALA A 15 10.04 9.95 -0.04
N VAL A 16 10.47 11.21 -0.03
CA VAL A 16 11.65 11.70 -0.78
C VAL A 16 12.97 11.31 -0.09
N VAL A 17 12.99 11.22 1.24
CA VAL A 17 14.19 10.84 2.01
C VAL A 17 14.47 9.34 1.97
N SER A 18 13.42 8.51 1.82
CA SER A 18 13.57 7.05 1.74
C SER A 18 14.08 6.60 0.36
N ARG A 19 15.41 6.53 0.20
CA ARG A 19 16.11 6.14 -1.04
C ARG A 19 15.56 4.85 -1.67
N ASP A 20 15.38 3.80 -0.86
CA ASP A 20 15.01 2.46 -1.36
C ASP A 20 13.50 2.18 -1.21
N ARG A 21 12.66 3.23 -1.18
CA ARG A 21 11.20 3.09 -0.98
C ARG A 21 10.59 2.19 -2.05
N ILE A 22 10.93 2.44 -3.31
CA ILE A 22 10.33 1.75 -4.46
C ILE A 22 10.65 0.25 -4.40
N GLU A 23 11.92 -0.10 -4.13
CA GLU A 23 12.36 -1.49 -4.01
C GLU A 23 11.63 -2.22 -2.87
N ARG A 24 11.47 -1.56 -1.71
CA ARG A 24 10.71 -2.12 -0.59
C ARG A 24 9.24 -2.35 -0.94
N ILE A 25 8.58 -1.39 -1.58
CA ILE A 25 7.17 -1.54 -2.00
C ILE A 25 7.02 -2.67 -3.04
N GLN A 26 7.98 -2.80 -3.96
CA GLN A 26 8.00 -3.90 -4.93
C GLN A 26 8.17 -5.27 -4.27
N ALA A 27 9.07 -5.39 -3.28
CA ALA A 27 9.28 -6.62 -2.54
C ALA A 27 8.05 -7.00 -1.69
N ILE A 28 7.45 -6.02 -1.00
CA ILE A 28 6.23 -6.24 -0.20
C ILE A 28 5.09 -6.71 -1.11
N SER A 29 4.86 -6.04 -2.24
CA SER A 29 3.79 -6.42 -3.18
C SER A 29 4.00 -7.79 -3.80
N GLU A 30 5.25 -8.23 -4.01
CA GLU A 30 5.58 -9.60 -4.45
C GLU A 30 5.16 -10.62 -3.39
N VAL A 31 5.57 -10.41 -2.13
CA VAL A 31 5.20 -11.30 -1.02
C VAL A 31 3.68 -11.39 -0.89
N LEU A 32 2.96 -10.27 -0.98
CA LEU A 32 1.50 -10.26 -0.93
C LEU A 32 0.87 -11.00 -2.11
N ALA A 33 1.46 -10.93 -3.30
CA ALA A 33 0.97 -11.63 -4.48
C ALA A 33 1.14 -13.16 -4.38
N THR A 34 2.16 -13.63 -3.66
CA THR A 34 2.42 -15.07 -3.47
C THR A 34 1.81 -15.65 -2.20
N SER A 35 1.30 -14.81 -1.30
CA SER A 35 0.77 -15.24 -0.02
C SER A 35 -0.72 -15.59 -0.08
N GLN A 36 -1.14 -16.56 0.72
CA GLN A 36 -2.55 -16.96 0.86
C GLN A 36 -3.19 -16.27 2.06
N TYR A 37 -3.25 -14.94 2.03
CA TYR A 37 -3.96 -14.16 3.05
C TYR A 37 -5.38 -13.84 2.58
N ASP A 38 -6.36 -13.94 3.47
CA ASP A 38 -7.74 -13.54 3.17
C ASP A 38 -7.95 -12.02 3.22
N ILE A 39 -7.25 -11.36 4.15
CA ILE A 39 -7.34 -9.92 4.41
C ILE A 39 -5.93 -9.41 4.70
N VAL A 40 -5.56 -8.31 4.05
CA VAL A 40 -4.29 -7.62 4.26
C VAL A 40 -4.57 -6.16 4.59
N CYS A 41 -3.93 -5.69 5.66
CA CYS A 41 -4.00 -4.30 6.10
C CYS A 41 -2.61 -3.68 6.01
N LEU A 42 -2.46 -2.56 5.30
CA LEU A 42 -1.19 -1.85 5.17
C LEU A 42 -1.30 -0.48 5.83
N GLN A 43 -0.30 -0.16 6.65
CA GLN A 43 -0.12 1.15 7.26
C GLN A 43 0.98 1.92 6.51
N GLU A 44 0.95 3.24 6.59
CA GLU A 44 2.06 4.10 6.16
C GLU A 44 2.46 3.96 4.68
N VAL A 45 1.50 3.72 3.79
CA VAL A 45 1.77 3.83 2.35
C VAL A 45 1.49 5.26 1.94
N TRP A 46 2.55 6.06 1.77
CA TRP A 46 2.48 7.52 1.76
C TRP A 46 2.02 8.17 0.45
N THR A 47 1.97 7.42 -0.65
CA THR A 47 1.68 7.99 -1.98
C THR A 47 0.65 7.16 -2.74
N ASP A 48 -0.15 7.83 -3.57
CA ASP A 48 -1.09 7.16 -4.50
C ASP A 48 -0.36 6.25 -5.49
N HIS A 49 0.88 6.60 -5.85
CA HIS A 49 1.70 5.79 -6.73
C HIS A 49 2.05 4.43 -6.09
N ASP A 50 2.54 4.44 -4.85
CA ASP A 50 2.88 3.22 -4.12
C ASP A 50 1.63 2.37 -3.87
N TYR A 51 0.49 2.99 -3.53
CA TYR A 51 -0.79 2.29 -3.41
C TYR A 51 -1.21 1.59 -4.71
N ASN A 52 -1.17 2.30 -5.83
CA ASN A 52 -1.55 1.74 -7.12
C ASN A 52 -0.62 0.60 -7.57
N LEU A 53 0.68 0.72 -7.28
CA LEU A 53 1.66 -0.32 -7.59
C LEU A 53 1.34 -1.62 -6.84
N ILE A 54 1.06 -1.53 -5.53
CA ILE A 54 0.67 -2.68 -4.71
C ILE A 54 -0.63 -3.28 -5.23
N ARG A 55 -1.66 -2.44 -5.44
CA ARG A 55 -2.98 -2.86 -5.91
C ARG A 55 -2.91 -3.63 -7.23
N GLN A 56 -2.12 -3.17 -8.19
CA GLN A 56 -1.98 -3.84 -9.49
C GLN A 56 -1.30 -5.19 -9.37
N LYS A 57 -0.22 -5.29 -8.58
CA LYS A 57 0.50 -6.57 -8.36
C LYS A 57 -0.38 -7.63 -7.69
N VAL A 58 -1.14 -7.25 -6.67
CA VAL A 58 -1.92 -8.19 -5.87
C VAL A 58 -3.30 -8.49 -6.46
N ALA A 59 -3.70 -7.83 -7.56
CA ALA A 59 -5.06 -7.95 -8.11
C ALA A 59 -5.49 -9.39 -8.44
N GLY A 60 -4.54 -10.29 -8.75
CA GLY A 60 -4.82 -11.69 -9.04
C GLY A 60 -5.19 -12.53 -7.81
N VAL A 61 -4.70 -12.18 -6.62
CA VAL A 61 -4.97 -12.91 -5.36
C VAL A 61 -5.89 -12.13 -4.42
N LEU A 62 -5.80 -10.80 -4.44
CA LEU A 62 -6.56 -9.89 -3.60
C LEU A 62 -7.27 -8.85 -4.49
N PRO A 63 -8.36 -9.22 -5.19
CA PRO A 63 -9.00 -8.38 -6.20
C PRO A 63 -9.72 -7.14 -5.64
N PHE A 64 -9.94 -7.09 -4.32
CA PHE A 64 -10.80 -6.08 -3.69
C PHE A 64 -10.01 -5.10 -2.82
N SER A 65 -9.54 -4.01 -3.41
CA SER A 65 -8.83 -2.93 -2.70
C SER A 65 -9.79 -1.84 -2.17
N HIS A 66 -9.65 -1.41 -0.92
CA HIS A 66 -10.33 -0.19 -0.42
C HIS A 66 -9.31 0.75 0.23
N TYR A 67 -9.43 2.03 -0.09
CA TYR A 67 -8.56 3.09 0.41
C TYR A 67 -9.35 3.93 1.41
N PHE A 68 -8.89 4.02 2.67
CA PHE A 68 -9.52 4.90 3.65
C PHE A 68 -8.85 6.27 3.61
N TYR A 69 -9.64 7.28 3.26
CA TYR A 69 -9.21 8.67 3.28
C TYR A 69 -9.37 9.22 4.70
N ARG A 70 -8.27 9.55 5.38
CA ARG A 70 -8.34 10.27 6.66
C ARG A 70 -8.29 11.77 6.38
N TYR A 71 -9.45 12.41 6.36
CA TYR A 71 -9.51 13.87 6.49
C TYR A 71 -9.05 14.20 7.91
N VAL A 72 -7.85 14.78 8.03
CA VAL A 72 -7.43 15.42 9.26
C VAL A 72 -8.14 16.78 9.29
N CYS A 73 -9.18 16.90 10.11
CA CYS A 73 -9.64 18.18 10.64
C CYS A 73 -9.04 18.34 12.02
#